data_AF-A0A0E9UL76-F1
#
_entry.id   AF-A0A0E9UL76-F1
#
_cell.length_a   1.000
_cell.length_b   1.000
_cell.length_c   1.000
_cell.angle_alpha   90.00
_cell.angle_beta   90.00
_cell.angle_gamma   90.00
#
_symmetry.space_group_name_H-M   'P 1'
#
loop_
_entity.id
_entity.type
_entity.pdbx_description
1 polymer ?
#
loop_
_entity_poly.entity_id
_entity_poly.type
_entity_poly.pdbx_seq_one_letter_code
_entity_poly.pdbx_strand_id
1 'polypeptide(L)' 'MIPTQGLAPGQFRLLETDHRIVVPMESPVRVLVTAEDVLHS' A
#
# COMPACT_ATOMS: atom_id res chain seq x y z
N MET A 1 -2.33 6.18 2.15
CA MET A 1 -1.82 7.30 1.31
C MET A 1 -1.20 8.32 2.23
N ILE A 2 0.07 8.68 2.01
CA ILE A 2 0.68 9.79 2.75
C ILE A 2 0.04 11.11 2.26
N PRO A 3 -0.42 11.99 3.16
CA PRO A 3 -0.92 13.31 2.77
C PRO A 3 0.14 14.10 2.00
N THR A 4 -0.25 14.83 0.95
CA THR A 4 0.70 15.55 0.07
C THR A 4 1.65 16.48 0.82
N GLN A 5 1.20 17.10 1.92
CA GLN A 5 2.01 18.00 2.75
C GLN A 5 3.08 17.27 3.58
N GLY A 6 2.94 15.95 3.76
CA GLY A 6 3.90 15.10 4.49
C GLY A 6 4.86 14.33 3.59
N LEU A 7 4.85 14.58 2.27
CA LEU A 7 5.73 13.88 1.33
C LEU A 7 7.16 14.43 1.41
N ALA A 8 8.14 13.52 1.47
CA ALA A 8 9.55 13.85 1.34
C ALA A 8 9.93 14.08 -0.15
N PRO A 9 11.01 14.82 -0.46
CA PRO A 9 11.50 14.98 -1.82
C PRO A 9 11.74 13.61 -2.50
N GLY A 10 11.21 13.46 -3.72
CA GLY A 10 11.31 12.21 -4.49
C GLY A 10 10.16 11.21 -4.26
N GLN A 11 9.27 11.45 -3.30
CA GLN A 11 8.10 10.62 -3.08
C GLN A 11 6.95 10.94 -4.06
N PHE A 12 6.23 9.91 -4.48
CA PHE A 12 5.14 10.04 -5.44
C PHE A 12 3.82 10.41 -4.78
N ARG A 13 3.22 11.52 -5.23
CA ARG A 13 1.91 11.96 -4.75
C ARG A 13 0.84 10.92 -5.07
N LEU A 14 -0.01 10.63 -4.09
CA LEU A 14 -1.09 9.63 -4.13
C LEU A 14 -0.66 8.15 -4.20
N LEU A 15 0.63 7.86 -4.35
CA LEU A 15 1.14 6.49 -4.45
C LEU A 15 1.89 6.04 -3.21
N GLU A 16 2.41 6.96 -2.40
CA GLU A 16 3.07 6.60 -1.15
C GLU A 16 2.07 6.19 -0.05
N THR A 17 2.52 5.26 0.79
CA THR A 17 1.82 4.77 1.98
C THR A 17 2.74 4.78 3.20
N ASP A 18 2.19 5.01 4.39
CA ASP A 18 2.96 5.05 5.64
C ASP A 18 3.50 3.65 6.00
N HIS A 19 2.70 2.61 5.74
CA HIS A 19 3.06 1.22 5.98
C HIS A 19 2.98 0.42 4.69
N ARG A 20 4.14 -0.05 4.23
CA ARG A 20 4.25 -0.91 3.04
C ARG A 20 4.04 -2.35 3.44
N ILE A 21 3.31 -3.09 2.62
CA ILE A 21 3.25 -4.55 2.73
C ILE A 21 4.63 -5.08 2.31
N VAL A 22 5.27 -5.86 3.17
CA VAL A 22 6.56 -6.51 2.90
C VAL A 22 6.30 -7.99 2.65
N VAL A 23 6.82 -8.52 1.54
CA VAL A 23 6.69 -9.93 1.17
C VAL A 23 8.05 -10.49 0.76
N PRO A 24 8.33 -11.78 1.00
CA PRO A 24 9.58 -12.40 0.57
C PRO A 24 9.65 -12.50 -0.96
N MET A 25 10.84 -12.24 -1.50
CA MET A 25 11.16 -12.51 -2.91
C MET A 25 11.34 -14.02 -3.11
N GLU A 26 11.10 -14.49 -4.34
CA GLU A 26 11.35 -15.89 -4.77
C GLU A 26 10.55 -16.97 -4.01
N SER A 27 9.52 -16.57 -3.26
CA SER A 27 8.60 -17.47 -2.57
C SER A 27 7.18 -17.33 -3.13
N PRO A 28 6.45 -18.42 -3.37
CA PRO A 28 5.02 -18.33 -3.68
C PRO A 28 4.25 -17.69 -2.51
N VAL A 29 3.45 -16.66 -2.80
CA VAL A 29 2.60 -15.97 -1.81
C VAL A 29 1.15 -15.98 -2.30
N ARG A 30 0.21 -16.34 -1.41
CA ARG A 30 -1.23 -16.25 -1.65
C ARG A 30 -1.83 -15.18 -0.74
N VAL A 31 -2.47 -14.18 -1.33
CA VAL A 31 -3.20 -13.12 -0.61
C VAL A 31 -4.70 -13.38 -0.73
N LEU A 32 -5.42 -13.32 0.38
CA LEU A 32 -6.89 -13.38 0.41
C LEU A 32 -7.40 -11.97 0.69
N VAL A 33 -8.26 -11.46 -0.20
CA VAL A 33 -8.81 -10.09 -0.10
C VAL A 33 -10.30 -10.18 0.21
N THR A 34 -10.75 -9.40 1.18
CA THR A 34 -12.15 -9.24 1.56
C THR A 34 -12.38 -7.81 2.06
N ALA A 35 -13.62 -7.41 2.30
CA ALA A 35 -13.98 -6.08 2.79
C ALA A 35 -14.86 -6.18 4.04
N GLU A 36 -14.66 -5.25 4.97
CA GLU A 36 -15.46 -5.17 6.21
C GLU A 36 -16.75 -4.35 6.02
N ASP A 37 -16.72 -3.34 5.14
CA ASP A 37 -17.83 -2.41 4.92
C ASP A 37 -18.32 -2.46 3.47
N VAL A 38 -17.71 -1.67 2.58
CA VAL A 38 -18.10 -1.57 1.17
C VAL A 38 -17.08 -2.21 0.22
N LEU A 39 -17.49 -2.39 -1.03
CA LEU A 39 -16.66 -2.94 -2.08
C LEU A 39 -15.43 -2.06 -2.36
N HIS A 40 -14.28 -2.71 -2.45
CA HIS A 40 -13.01 -2.13 -2.89
C HIS A 40 -12.33 -3.12 -3.86
N SER A 41 -11.30 -2.65 -4.58
CA SER A 41 -10.48 -3.49 -5.47
C SER A 41 -9.02 -3.07 -5.41
#